data_AF-A0A7R7A577-F1
#
_entry.id   AF-A0A7R7A577-F1
#
_cell.length_a   1.000
_cell.length_b   1.000
_cell.length_c   1.000
_cell.angle_alpha   90.00
_cell.angle_beta   90.00
_cell.angle_gamma   90.00
#
_symmetry.space_group_name_H-M   'P 1'
#
loop_
_entity.id
_entity.type
_entity.pdbx_description
1 polymer ?
#
loop_
_entity_poly.entity_id
_entity_poly.type
_entity_poly.pdbx_seq_one_letter_code
_entity_poly.pdbx_strand_id
1 'polypeptide(L)'
;MNLDQVITLTEQMLKIALLVGAPVLAVAFGVGMLVSIFQAATQIQEMTLTFIPKIVATVAALIIFGSWMYVTLIDYFHSIFDALVTLIR
;
A
#
# COMPACT_ATOMS: atom_id res chain seq x y z
N MET A 1 2.24 -24.61 -16.93
CA MET A 1 1.53 -23.93 -15.83
C MET A 1 0.32 -24.76 -15.47
N ASN A 2 0.33 -25.33 -14.27
CA ASN A 2 -0.86 -26.01 -13.73
C ASN A 2 -1.76 -24.99 -13.01
N LEU A 3 -3.05 -25.31 -12.88
CA LEU A 3 -4.04 -24.44 -12.24
C LEU A 3 -3.58 -24.00 -10.84
N ASP A 4 -2.99 -24.93 -10.08
CA ASP A 4 -2.49 -24.68 -8.73
C ASP A 4 -1.38 -23.61 -8.70
N GLN A 5 -0.48 -23.61 -9.70
CA GLN A 5 0.60 -22.61 -9.77
C GLN A 5 0.05 -21.20 -10.02
N VAL A 6 -0.99 -21.07 -10.86
CA VAL A 6 -1.64 -19.79 -11.13
C VAL A 6 -2.33 -19.25 -9.87
N ILE A 7 -3.00 -20.14 -9.13
CA ILE A 7 -3.65 -19.79 -7.86
C ILE A 7 -2.61 -19.32 -6.84
N THR A 8 -1.50 -20.05 -6.66
CA THR A 8 -0.43 -19.68 -5.73
C THR A 8 0.22 -18.34 -6.09
N LEU A 9 0.50 -18.09 -7.37
CA LEU A 9 1.07 -16.81 -7.81
C LEU A 9 0.11 -15.64 -7.53
N THR A 10 -1.18 -15.85 -7.75
CA THR A 10 -2.22 -14.84 -7.48
C THR A 10 -2.36 -14.56 -5.99
N GLU A 11 -2.30 -15.60 -5.14
CA GLU A 11 -2.33 -15.45 -3.69
C GLU A 11 -1.13 -14.64 -3.18
N GLN A 12 0.07 -14.94 -3.66
CA GLN A 12 1.28 -14.18 -3.34
C GLN A 12 1.18 -12.73 -3.82
N MET A 13 0.64 -12.49 -5.01
CA MET A 13 0.41 -11.14 -5.54
C MET A 13 -0.47 -10.33 -4.58
N LEU A 14 -1.60 -10.88 -4.16
CA LEU A 14 -2.54 -10.20 -3.27
C LEU A 14 -1.92 -9.92 -1.90
N LYS A 15 -1.16 -10.88 -1.35
CA LYS A 15 -0.43 -10.70 -0.09
C LYS A 15 0.56 -9.54 -0.18
N ILE A 16 1.34 -9.46 -1.25
CA ILE A 16 2.35 -8.41 -1.44
C ILE A 16 1.68 -7.06 -1.70
N ALA A 17 0.63 -7.01 -2.51
CA ALA A 17 -0.14 -5.79 -2.73
C ALA A 17 -0.71 -5.24 -1.42
N LEU A 18 -1.26 -6.11 -0.57
CA LEU A 18 -1.78 -5.73 0.74
C LEU A 18 -0.65 -5.23 1.66
N LEU A 19 0.47 -5.95 1.72
CA LEU A 19 1.61 -5.64 2.58
C LEU A 19 2.28 -4.31 2.19
N VAL A 20 2.44 -4.06 0.90
CA VAL A 20 2.99 -2.81 0.35
C VAL A 20 2.01 -1.63 0.57
N GLY A 21 0.70 -1.87 0.42
CA GLY A 21 -0.32 -0.84 0.62
C GLY A 21 -0.63 -0.53 2.10
N ALA A 22 -0.47 -1.51 2.99
CA ALA A 22 -0.81 -1.41 4.40
C ALA A 22 -0.24 -0.19 5.14
N PRO A 23 1.07 0.13 5.06
CA PRO A 23 1.63 1.28 5.80
C PRO A 23 1.03 2.62 5.35
N VAL A 24 0.84 2.79 4.04
CA VAL A 24 0.26 4.02 3.48
C VAL A 24 -1.21 4.15 3.87
N LEU A 25 -1.97 3.05 3.79
CA LEU A 25 -3.37 3.00 4.22
C LEU A 25 -3.52 3.27 5.72
N ALA A 26 -2.66 2.70 6.56
CA ALA A 26 -2.67 2.90 8.00
C ALA A 26 -2.42 4.36 8.38
N VAL A 27 -1.45 5.01 7.73
CA VAL A 27 -1.17 6.43 7.96
C VAL A 27 -2.32 7.31 7.47
N ALA A 28 -2.82 7.07 6.26
CA ALA A 28 -3.94 7.84 5.71
C ALA A 28 -5.23 7.69 6.53
N PHE A 29 -5.48 6.49 7.06
CA PHE A 29 -6.58 6.20 7.96
C PHE A 29 -6.40 6.90 9.30
N GLY A 30 -5.25 6.76 9.95
CA GLY A 30 -4.97 7.36 11.26
C GLY A 30 -5.08 8.88 11.22
N VAL A 31 -4.50 9.53 10.21
CA VAL A 31 -4.59 10.99 10.05
C VAL A 31 -6.01 11.44 9.69
N GLY A 32 -6.69 10.70 8.81
CA GLY A 32 -8.10 10.99 8.51
C GLY A 32 -8.99 10.91 9.74
N MET A 33 -8.76 9.92 10.60
CA MET A 33 -9.47 9.75 11.87
C MET A 33 -9.19 10.92 12.81
N LEU A 34 -7.93 11.26 13.06
CA LEU A 34 -7.55 12.37 13.94
C LEU A 34 -8.15 13.70 13.47
N VAL A 35 -8.10 13.98 12.17
CA VAL A 35 -8.66 15.21 11.61
C VAL A 35 -10.18 15.22 11.73
N SER A 36 -10.86 14.09 11.51
CA SER A 36 -12.32 14.01 11.67
C SER A 36 -12.78 14.30 13.10
N ILE A 37 -12.02 13.85 14.10
CA ILE A 37 -12.29 14.13 15.52
C ILE A 37 -12.08 15.62 15.80
N PHE A 38 -11.01 16.22 15.30
CA PHE A 38 -10.76 17.65 15.44
C PHE A 38 -11.88 18.49 14.82
N GLN A 39 -12.33 18.14 13.61
CA GLN A 39 -13.41 18.82 12.92
C GLN A 39 -14.73 18.73 13.69
N ALA A 40 -15.04 17.56 14.24
CA ALA A 40 -16.22 17.36 15.07
C ALA A 40 -16.14 18.16 16.38
N ALA A 41 -14.98 18.17 17.05
CA ALA A 41 -14.78 18.85 18.33
C ALA A 41 -14.85 20.39 18.20
N THR A 42 -14.35 20.96 17.11
CA THR A 42 -14.37 22.42 16.90
C THR A 42 -15.56 22.90 16.06
N GLN A 43 -16.41 21.99 15.58
CA GLN A 43 -17.53 22.28 14.67
C GLN A 43 -17.10 22.95 13.35
N ILE A 44 -15.84 22.80 12.93
CA ILE A 44 -15.32 23.36 11.67
C ILE A 44 -15.41 22.27 10.60
N GLN A 45 -16.34 22.44 9.65
CA GLN A 45 -16.56 21.51 8.54
C GLN A 45 -16.00 22.06 7.23
N GLU A 46 -14.77 22.55 7.27
CA GLU A 46 -14.06 23.06 6.10
C GLU A 46 -13.41 21.93 5.32
N MET A 47 -13.82 21.74 4.05
CA MET A 47 -13.34 20.65 3.20
C MET A 47 -11.82 20.64 3.00
N THR A 48 -11.18 21.82 3.02
CA THR A 48 -9.73 21.99 2.86
C THR A 48 -8.93 21.46 4.05
N LEU A 49 -9.46 21.60 5.27
CA LEU A 49 -8.84 21.10 6.51
C LEU A 49 -8.78 19.58 6.57
N THR A 50 -9.68 18.87 5.90
CA THR A 50 -9.63 17.39 5.82
C THR A 50 -8.60 16.93 4.80
N PHE A 51 -8.42 17.69 3.73
CA PHE A 51 -7.67 17.28 2.56
C PHE A 51 -6.16 17.46 2.72
N ILE A 52 -5.72 18.66 3.17
CA ILE A 52 -4.31 19.02 3.21
C ILE A 52 -3.50 18.13 4.19
N PRO A 53 -3.91 17.95 5.47
CA PRO A 53 -3.14 17.12 6.40
C PRO A 53 -3.04 15.66 5.93
N LYS A 54 -4.11 15.14 5.31
CA LYS A 54 -4.15 13.78 4.79
C LYS A 54 -3.17 13.57 3.63
N ILE A 55 -3.07 14.53 2.71
CA ILE A 55 -2.07 14.47 1.62
C ILE A 55 -0.67 14.49 2.19
N VAL A 56 -0.36 15.45 3.07
CA VAL A 56 0.98 15.59 3.66
C VAL A 56 1.39 14.30 4.36
N ALA A 57 0.49 13.70 5.14
CA ALA A 57 0.73 12.44 5.80
C ALA A 57 0.95 11.26 4.84
N THR A 58 0.16 11.19 3.75
CA THR A 58 0.28 10.14 2.74
C THR A 58 1.60 10.25 1.98
N VAL A 59 2.00 11.46 1.60
CA VAL A 59 3.30 11.72 0.95
C VAL A 59 4.45 11.40 1.89
N ALA A 60 4.36 11.81 3.17
CA ALA A 60 5.37 11.47 4.17
C ALA A 60 5.50 9.95 4.34
N ALA A 61 4.38 9.21 4.39
CA ALA A 61 4.39 7.76 4.43
C ALA A 61 5.07 7.16 3.19
N LEU A 62 4.77 7.67 2.00
CA LEU A 62 5.43 7.22 0.77
C LEU A 62 6.93 7.49 0.76
N ILE A 63 7.38 8.61 1.32
CA ILE A 63 8.83 8.91 1.42
C ILE A 63 9.51 7.96 2.40
N ILE A 64 8.90 7.71 3.57
CA ILE A 64 9.47 6.86 4.62
C ILE A 64 9.46 5.39 4.22
N PHE A 65 8.32 4.89 3.74
CA PHE A 65 8.14 3.47 3.39
C PHE A 65 8.50 3.16 1.93
N GLY A 66 8.68 4.17 1.08
CA GLY A 66 8.89 4.00 -0.35
C GLY A 66 10.08 3.12 -0.71
N SER A 67 11.21 3.27 -0.01
CA SER A 67 12.38 2.41 -0.25
C SER A 67 12.06 0.93 -0.02
N TRP A 68 11.34 0.62 1.06
CA TRP A 68 10.98 -0.76 1.40
C TRP A 68 9.90 -1.31 0.47
N MET A 69 8.90 -0.50 0.13
CA MET A 69 7.87 -0.84 -0.85
C MET A 69 8.51 -1.18 -2.20
N TYR A 70 9.49 -0.39 -2.62
CA TYR A 70 10.21 -0.61 -3.89
C TYR A 70 10.98 -1.93 -3.91
N VAL A 71 11.76 -2.21 -2.85
CA VAL A 71 12.51 -3.47 -2.73
C VAL A 71 11.56 -4.67 -2.77
N THR A 72 10.48 -4.62 -1.99
CA THR A 72 9.49 -5.71 -1.92
C THR A 72 8.84 -5.99 -3.29
N LEU A 73 8.55 -4.95 -4.07
CA LEU A 73 7.99 -5.10 -5.41
C LEU A 73 9.00 -5.68 -6.41
N ILE A 74 10.27 -5.26 -6.35
CA ILE A 74 11.34 -5.79 -7.21
C ILE A 74 11.63 -7.26 -6.87
N ASP A 75 11.65 -7.62 -5.59
CA ASP A 75 11.85 -9.01 -5.17
C ASP A 75 10.73 -9.91 -5.70
N TYR A 76 9.48 -9.43 -5.65
CA TYR A 76 8.35 -10.15 -6.24
C TYR A 76 8.46 -10.27 -7.76
N PHE A 77 8.89 -9.19 -8.43
CA PHE A 77 9.10 -9.18 -9.87
C PHE A 77 10.12 -10.25 -10.29
N HIS A 78 11.26 -10.34 -9.60
CA HIS A 78 12.24 -11.41 -9.83
C HIS A 78 11.64 -12.81 -9.62
N SER A 79 10.86 -13.00 -8.55
CA SER A 79 10.19 -14.29 -8.30
C SER A 79 9.24 -14.70 -9.44
N ILE A 80 8.55 -13.76 -10.08
CA ILE A 80 7.71 -14.05 -11.25
C ILE A 80 8.57 -14.47 -12.44
N PHE A 81 9.68 -13.75 -12.70
CA PHE A 81 10.58 -14.08 -13.80
C PHE A 81 11.22 -15.46 -13.64
N ASP A 82 11.65 -15.82 -12.44
CA ASP A 82 12.19 -17.15 -12.15
C ASP A 82 11.15 -18.25 -12.35
N ALA A 83 9.89 -17.98 -11.94
CA ALA A 83 8.78 -18.89 -12.20
C ALA A 83 8.52 -19.06 -13.71
N LEU A 84 8.57 -17.98 -14.50
CA LEU A 84 8.42 -18.04 -15.96
C LEU A 84 9.56 -18.82 -16.63
N VAL A 85 10.82 -18.59 -16.24
CA VAL A 85 11.97 -19.32 -16.78
C VAL A 85 11.86 -20.82 -16.50
N THR A 86 11.41 -21.19 -15.30
CA THR A 86 11.19 -22.59 -14.91
C THR A 86 10.10 -23.26 -15.73
N LEU A 87 9.11 -22.51 -16.21
CA LEU A 87 8.02 -23.04 -17.04
C LEU A 87 8.40 -23.26 -18.50
N ILE A 88 9.47 -22.61 -18.96
CA ILE A 88 9.98 -22.72 -20.33
C ILE A 88 10.95 -23.90 -20.48
N ARG A 89 11.61 -24.32 -19.40
CA ARG A 89 12.41 -25.56 -19.34
C ARG A 89 11.54 -26.79 -19.09
#